data_AF-A0A370S3L9-F1
#
_entry.id   AF-A0A370S3L9-F1
#
_cell.length_a   1.000
_cell.length_b   1.000
_cell.length_c   1.000
_cell.angle_alpha   90.00
_cell.angle_beta   90.00
_cell.angle_gamma   90.00
#
_symmetry.space_group_name_H-M   'P 1'
#
loop_
_entity.id
_entity.type
_entity.pdbx_description
1 polymer ?
#
loop_
_entity_poly.entity_id
_entity_poly.type
_entity_poly.pdbx_seq_one_letter_code
_entity_poly.pdbx_strand_id
1 'polypeptide(L)'
;MVSNRYDNCKVADINDEAHNGLPNVALNCGNSPRVATYDGVKYLVNTLKTPADATNCKVTAINNSDKAAGTCHYTNGPSKATFWSSFDAVPTTLASANGYATETQFFNENDLIVVKEKDTTPGKIVRPRLWRQVSNQAPYVPVPSGCNLIQVEALAQAVDKTIMTCVPTDSNAPLGVYTWSPAEGLTEVLGMAGTEDNLARAISISGTLGGGYGVTPSGSAQAFQVSLPGL
;
A
#
# COMPACT_ATOMS: atom_id res chain seq x y z
N MET A 1 10.72 -24.31 -10.01
CA MET A 1 10.66 -23.21 -10.99
C MET A 1 9.39 -22.42 -10.71
N VAL A 2 9.50 -21.10 -10.53
CA VAL A 2 8.39 -20.23 -10.08
C VAL A 2 7.60 -19.64 -11.27
N SER A 3 8.30 -19.37 -12.38
CA SER A 3 7.73 -18.90 -13.65
C SER A 3 8.59 -19.36 -14.83
N ASN A 4 8.05 -19.29 -16.04
CA ASN A 4 8.73 -19.57 -17.31
C ASN A 4 9.02 -18.27 -18.07
N ARG A 5 10.03 -18.30 -18.94
CA ARG A 5 10.23 -17.20 -19.89
C ARG A 5 8.99 -17.04 -20.77
N TYR A 6 8.47 -15.82 -20.86
CA TYR A 6 7.29 -15.45 -21.67
C TYR A 6 5.91 -15.87 -21.13
N ASP A 7 5.80 -16.25 -19.85
CA ASP A 7 4.48 -16.52 -19.23
C ASP A 7 3.74 -15.25 -18.76
N ASN A 8 4.29 -14.07 -19.06
CA ASN A 8 3.78 -12.76 -18.66
C ASN A 8 3.58 -12.59 -17.15
N CYS A 9 4.30 -13.37 -16.33
CA CYS A 9 4.33 -13.21 -14.89
C CYS A 9 5.28 -12.07 -14.49
N LYS A 10 4.81 -11.21 -13.59
CA LYS A 10 5.64 -10.20 -12.92
C LYS A 10 5.54 -10.41 -11.42
N VAL A 11 6.69 -10.35 -10.73
CA VAL A 11 6.72 -10.36 -9.27
C VAL A 11 5.97 -9.12 -8.78
N ALA A 12 4.98 -9.35 -7.91
CA ALA A 12 4.28 -8.31 -7.19
C ALA A 12 4.99 -8.03 -5.87
N ASP A 13 5.36 -9.10 -5.15
CA ASP A 13 5.91 -9.00 -3.81
C ASP A 13 6.61 -10.29 -3.37
N ILE A 14 7.43 -10.19 -2.32
CA ILE A 14 8.15 -11.28 -1.66
C ILE A 14 8.02 -11.02 -0.17
N ASN A 15 7.61 -12.03 0.61
CA ASN A 15 7.48 -11.84 2.05
C ASN A 15 8.86 -11.73 2.73
N ASP A 16 8.91 -11.04 3.87
CA ASP A 16 10.16 -10.68 4.54
C ASP A 16 10.88 -11.88 5.18
N GLU A 17 10.12 -12.88 5.65
CA GLU A 17 10.66 -14.06 6.33
C GLU A 17 10.61 -15.33 5.47
N ALA A 18 11.61 -16.20 5.62
CA ALA A 18 11.63 -17.46 4.90
C ALA A 18 10.57 -18.43 5.43
N HIS A 19 9.77 -19.02 4.54
CA HIS A 19 8.85 -20.10 4.84
C HIS A 19 9.49 -21.45 4.45
N ASN A 20 9.79 -22.32 5.42
CA ASN A 20 10.55 -23.56 5.19
C ASN A 20 11.91 -23.36 4.49
N GLY A 21 12.58 -22.23 4.77
CA GLY A 21 13.93 -21.94 4.27
C GLY A 21 14.00 -21.09 3.00
N LEU A 22 12.88 -20.80 2.32
CA LEU A 22 12.82 -19.86 1.21
C LEU A 22 11.57 -18.96 1.30
N PRO A 23 11.59 -17.73 0.76
CA PRO A 23 10.44 -16.85 0.82
C PRO A 23 9.32 -17.30 -0.11
N ASN A 24 8.09 -16.94 0.23
CA ASN A 24 6.95 -16.94 -0.66
C ASN A 24 7.06 -15.79 -1.67
N VAL A 25 6.58 -16.01 -2.89
CA VAL A 25 6.65 -15.02 -3.98
C VAL A 25 5.27 -14.81 -4.59
N ALA A 26 4.75 -13.59 -4.53
CA ALA A 26 3.52 -13.19 -5.19
C ALA A 26 3.79 -12.73 -6.62
N LEU A 27 2.93 -13.16 -7.54
CA LEU A 27 3.08 -12.98 -8.98
C LEU A 27 1.75 -12.56 -9.60
N ASN A 28 1.81 -11.65 -10.56
CA ASN A 28 0.70 -11.35 -11.46
C ASN A 28 1.01 -11.91 -12.85
N CYS A 29 0.31 -12.98 -13.24
CA CYS A 29 0.49 -13.68 -14.52
C CYS A 29 -0.70 -13.41 -15.44
N GLY A 30 -0.62 -12.34 -16.22
CA GLY A 30 -1.77 -11.84 -16.98
C GLY A 30 -2.92 -11.42 -16.06
N ASN A 31 -4.05 -12.15 -16.14
CA ASN A 31 -5.26 -11.91 -15.34
C ASN A 31 -5.33 -12.80 -14.08
N SER A 32 -4.32 -13.63 -13.82
CA SER A 32 -4.32 -14.58 -12.71
C SER A 32 -3.25 -14.20 -11.68
N PRO A 33 -3.64 -13.80 -10.46
CA PRO A 33 -2.71 -13.63 -9.37
C PRO A 33 -2.31 -15.00 -8.82
N ARG A 34 -1.03 -15.20 -8.57
CA ARG A 34 -0.45 -16.46 -8.09
C ARG A 34 0.47 -16.21 -6.92
N VAL A 35 0.66 -17.24 -6.11
CA VAL A 35 1.69 -17.28 -5.06
C VAL A 35 2.49 -18.57 -5.20
N ALA A 36 3.80 -18.43 -5.18
CA ALA A 36 4.73 -19.55 -5.11
C ALA A 36 5.18 -19.73 -3.65
N THR A 37 4.96 -20.91 -3.11
CA THR A 37 5.33 -21.29 -1.74
C THR A 37 6.36 -22.40 -1.77
N TYR A 38 7.33 -22.42 -0.85
CA TYR A 38 8.34 -23.47 -0.81
C TYR A 38 7.94 -24.60 0.16
N ASP A 39 7.84 -25.82 -0.35
CA ASP A 39 7.43 -27.01 0.44
C ASP A 39 8.60 -27.72 1.15
N GLY A 40 9.80 -27.12 1.14
CA GLY A 40 11.04 -27.73 1.62
C GLY A 40 11.83 -28.49 0.55
N VAL A 41 11.24 -28.71 -0.64
CA VAL A 41 11.89 -29.38 -1.78
C VAL A 41 11.84 -28.50 -3.03
N LYS A 42 10.68 -27.93 -3.34
CA LYS A 42 10.42 -27.13 -4.53
C LYS A 42 9.39 -26.03 -4.26
N TYR A 43 9.29 -25.11 -5.21
CA TYR A 43 8.18 -24.16 -5.22
C TYR A 43 6.90 -24.81 -5.75
N LEU A 44 5.81 -24.66 -4.99
CA LEU A 44 4.44 -24.94 -5.36
C LEU A 44 3.76 -23.63 -5.75
N VAL A 45 3.29 -23.54 -6.99
CA VAL A 45 2.65 -22.33 -7.52
C VAL A 45 1.13 -22.52 -7.52
N ASN A 46 0.44 -21.73 -6.69
CA ASN A 46 -1.01 -21.74 -6.58
C ASN A 46 -1.60 -20.45 -7.15
N THR A 47 -2.75 -20.54 -7.83
CA THR A 47 -3.50 -19.36 -8.26
C THR A 47 -4.42 -18.93 -7.13
N LEU A 48 -4.34 -17.66 -6.74
CA LEU A 48 -5.25 -17.09 -5.73
C LEU A 48 -6.67 -17.09 -6.28
N LYS A 49 -7.65 -17.47 -5.46
CA LYS A 49 -9.06 -17.49 -5.89
C LYS A 49 -9.55 -16.07 -6.18
N THR A 50 -10.46 -15.95 -7.14
CA THR A 50 -11.14 -14.69 -7.47
C THR A 50 -12.59 -14.74 -6.98
N PRO A 51 -13.20 -13.61 -6.59
CA PRO A 51 -14.65 -13.54 -6.36
C PRO A 51 -15.42 -13.98 -7.62
N ALA A 52 -16.61 -14.56 -7.44
CA ALA A 52 -17.40 -15.12 -8.54
C ALA A 52 -17.72 -14.10 -9.65
N ASP A 53 -17.95 -12.84 -9.30
CA ASP A 53 -18.32 -11.78 -10.24
C ASP A 53 -17.12 -10.97 -10.78
N ALA A 54 -15.89 -11.28 -10.33
CA ALA A 54 -14.70 -10.58 -10.77
C ALA A 54 -14.18 -11.15 -12.10
N THR A 55 -13.77 -10.27 -13.02
CA THR A 55 -13.14 -10.68 -14.28
C THR A 55 -11.70 -11.11 -14.10
N ASN A 56 -10.98 -10.42 -13.22
CA ASN A 56 -9.61 -10.72 -12.86
C ASN A 56 -9.26 -10.05 -11.54
N CYS A 57 -8.18 -10.51 -10.92
CA CYS A 57 -7.60 -9.86 -9.75
C CYS A 57 -6.08 -9.74 -9.94
N LYS A 58 -5.49 -8.78 -9.24
CA LYS A 58 -4.05 -8.61 -9.13
C LYS A 58 -3.66 -8.59 -7.67
N VAL A 59 -2.62 -9.33 -7.31
CA VAL A 59 -2.01 -9.26 -5.98
C VAL A 59 -1.08 -8.05 -5.94
N THR A 60 -1.14 -7.28 -4.87
CA THR A 60 -0.24 -6.15 -4.61
C THR A 60 0.87 -6.59 -3.67
N ALA A 61 0.53 -7.31 -2.60
CA ALA A 61 1.47 -7.69 -1.55
C ALA A 61 1.02 -8.95 -0.79
N ILE A 62 1.97 -9.61 -0.14
CA ILE A 62 1.79 -10.76 0.75
C ILE A 62 2.48 -10.50 2.10
N ASN A 63 2.14 -11.26 3.12
CA ASN A 63 2.80 -11.17 4.43
C ASN A 63 3.30 -12.54 4.92
N ASN A 64 4.01 -12.55 6.05
CA ASN A 64 4.60 -13.77 6.62
C ASN A 64 3.58 -14.74 7.20
N SER A 65 2.32 -14.32 7.34
CA SER A 65 1.20 -15.16 7.81
C SER A 65 0.41 -15.80 6.66
N ASP A 66 1.01 -15.95 5.48
CA ASP A 66 0.42 -16.53 4.27
C ASP A 66 -0.87 -15.84 3.80
N LYS A 67 -1.00 -14.54 4.04
CA LYS A 67 -2.11 -13.70 3.57
C LYS A 67 -1.68 -12.83 2.40
N ALA A 68 -2.66 -12.32 1.67
CA ALA A 68 -2.40 -11.43 0.54
C ALA A 68 -3.40 -10.28 0.50
N ALA A 69 -2.98 -9.17 -0.10
CA ALA A 69 -3.85 -8.06 -0.45
C ALA A 69 -3.62 -7.64 -1.90
N GLY A 70 -4.67 -7.09 -2.52
CA GLY A 70 -4.64 -6.77 -3.94
C GLY A 70 -5.93 -6.09 -4.41
N THR A 71 -6.19 -6.16 -5.70
CA THR A 71 -7.35 -5.48 -6.32
C THR A 71 -8.03 -6.41 -7.31
N CYS A 72 -9.35 -6.53 -7.23
CA CYS A 72 -10.18 -7.25 -8.20
C CYS A 72 -10.93 -6.29 -9.11
N HIS A 73 -11.07 -6.64 -10.38
CA HIS A 73 -11.75 -5.89 -11.41
C HIS A 73 -13.05 -6.58 -11.82
N TYR A 74 -14.06 -5.80 -12.20
CA TYR A 74 -15.40 -6.27 -12.52
C TYR A 74 -15.83 -5.68 -13.87
N THR A 75 -16.54 -6.44 -14.71
CA THR A 75 -16.94 -5.96 -16.06
C THR A 75 -17.82 -4.71 -16.00
N ASN A 76 -18.77 -4.70 -15.06
CA ASN A 76 -19.83 -3.70 -14.99
C ASN A 76 -19.81 -2.92 -13.67
N GLY A 77 -18.62 -2.74 -13.06
CA GLY A 77 -18.54 -2.11 -11.76
C GLY A 77 -17.15 -1.61 -11.39
N PRO A 78 -17.05 -0.84 -10.31
CA PRO A 78 -15.76 -0.35 -9.81
C PRO A 78 -14.83 -1.51 -9.43
N SER A 79 -13.53 -1.32 -9.64
CA SER A 79 -12.50 -2.17 -9.03
C SER A 79 -12.63 -2.14 -7.52
N LYS A 80 -12.29 -3.25 -6.85
CA LYS A 80 -12.37 -3.36 -5.40
C LYS A 80 -11.04 -3.82 -4.79
N ALA A 81 -10.58 -3.12 -3.76
CA ALA A 81 -9.52 -3.59 -2.88
C ALA A 81 -9.94 -4.92 -2.27
N THR A 82 -9.00 -5.84 -2.16
CA THR A 82 -9.25 -7.28 -1.97
C THR A 82 -8.26 -7.84 -0.95
N PHE A 83 -8.72 -8.72 -0.07
CA PHE A 83 -7.92 -9.39 0.96
C PHE A 83 -8.17 -10.90 0.95
N TRP A 84 -7.09 -11.67 0.87
CA TRP A 84 -7.06 -13.12 1.02
C TRP A 84 -6.55 -13.47 2.42
N SER A 85 -7.40 -14.10 3.24
CA SER A 85 -7.04 -14.54 4.60
C SER A 85 -6.10 -15.74 4.63
N SER A 86 -5.90 -16.39 3.48
CA SER A 86 -4.90 -17.42 3.19
C SER A 86 -4.73 -17.51 1.67
N PHE A 87 -3.63 -18.08 1.16
CA PHE A 87 -3.42 -18.22 -0.29
C PHE A 87 -4.44 -19.10 -1.03
N ASP A 88 -5.25 -19.88 -0.32
CA ASP A 88 -6.34 -20.71 -0.86
C ASP A 88 -7.75 -20.17 -0.53
N ALA A 89 -7.87 -19.07 0.22
CA ALA A 89 -9.16 -18.48 0.56
C ALA A 89 -9.83 -17.81 -0.65
N VAL A 90 -11.16 -17.79 -0.67
CA VAL A 90 -11.92 -16.84 -1.49
C VAL A 90 -11.76 -15.46 -0.83
N PRO A 91 -11.34 -14.42 -1.55
CA PRO A 91 -11.04 -13.17 -0.90
C PRO A 91 -12.29 -12.39 -0.53
N THR A 92 -12.13 -11.51 0.46
CA THR A 92 -13.08 -10.46 0.76
C THR A 92 -12.74 -9.18 0.00
N THR A 93 -13.73 -8.34 -0.27
CA THR A 93 -13.54 -7.10 -1.02
C THR A 93 -14.14 -5.90 -0.30
N LEU A 94 -13.47 -4.76 -0.40
CA LEU A 94 -13.95 -3.50 0.15
C LEU A 94 -14.70 -2.71 -0.93
N ALA A 95 -16.02 -2.60 -0.78
CA ALA A 95 -16.83 -1.70 -1.59
C ALA A 95 -16.76 -0.26 -1.01
N SER A 96 -16.63 0.73 -1.90
CA SER A 96 -16.84 2.12 -1.50
C SER A 96 -18.33 2.37 -1.25
N ALA A 97 -18.66 3.06 -0.16
CA ALA A 97 -20.03 3.51 0.11
C ALA A 97 -20.57 4.46 -0.97
N ASN A 98 -19.68 5.14 -1.69
CA ASN A 98 -20.02 6.08 -2.77
C ASN A 98 -19.95 5.43 -4.16
N GLY A 99 -19.70 4.11 -4.25
CA GLY A 99 -19.57 3.40 -5.53
C GLY A 99 -18.27 3.67 -6.29
N TYR A 100 -17.29 4.33 -5.67
CA TYR A 100 -15.97 4.55 -6.25
C TYR A 100 -15.14 3.27 -6.34
N ALA A 101 -14.17 3.26 -7.26
CA ALA A 101 -13.16 2.21 -7.30
C ALA A 101 -12.26 2.29 -6.06
N THR A 102 -11.95 1.13 -5.48
CA THR A 102 -10.97 0.99 -4.40
C THR A 102 -9.83 0.12 -4.91
N GLU A 103 -8.59 0.51 -4.59
CA GLU A 103 -7.38 -0.18 -5.00
C GLU A 103 -6.43 -0.34 -3.82
N THR A 104 -5.88 -1.53 -3.65
CA THR A 104 -4.84 -1.78 -2.63
C THR A 104 -3.53 -1.14 -3.07
N GLN A 105 -2.99 -0.24 -2.25
CA GLN A 105 -1.67 0.36 -2.43
C GLN A 105 -0.59 -0.35 -1.62
N PHE A 106 -0.85 -0.63 -0.35
CA PHE A 106 0.11 -1.24 0.57
C PHE A 106 -0.57 -2.25 1.49
N PHE A 107 0.21 -3.19 1.99
CA PHE A 107 -0.17 -4.22 2.95
C PHE A 107 0.99 -4.46 3.92
N ASN A 108 0.70 -4.70 5.20
CA ASN A 108 1.72 -5.00 6.20
C ASN A 108 1.46 -6.31 6.96
N GLU A 109 2.41 -6.66 7.82
CA GLU A 109 2.37 -7.88 8.64
C GLU A 109 1.21 -7.90 9.65
N ASN A 110 0.68 -6.73 10.03
CA ASN A 110 -0.45 -6.63 10.95
C ASN A 110 -1.82 -6.69 10.24
N ASP A 111 -1.87 -7.07 8.96
CA ASP A 111 -3.06 -7.10 8.11
C ASP A 111 -3.70 -5.72 7.82
N LEU A 112 -2.95 -4.62 7.96
CA LEU A 112 -3.41 -3.29 7.59
C LEU A 112 -3.24 -3.05 6.09
N ILE A 113 -4.31 -2.62 5.42
CA ILE A 113 -4.30 -2.33 4.00
C ILE A 113 -4.49 -0.83 3.78
N VAL A 114 -3.56 -0.19 3.07
CA VAL A 114 -3.77 1.16 2.53
C VAL A 114 -4.55 1.03 1.23
N VAL A 115 -5.73 1.63 1.20
CA VAL A 115 -6.63 1.63 0.06
C VAL A 115 -6.71 3.02 -0.54
N LYS A 116 -6.45 3.12 -1.84
CA LYS A 116 -6.78 4.30 -2.64
C LYS A 116 -8.19 4.18 -3.17
N GLU A 117 -9.05 5.11 -2.80
CA GLU A 117 -10.28 5.34 -3.56
C GLU A 117 -9.95 6.12 -4.85
N LYS A 118 -10.72 5.91 -5.92
CA LYS A 118 -10.66 6.68 -7.16
C LYS A 118 -12.06 7.17 -7.54
N ASP A 119 -12.23 8.49 -7.46
CA ASP A 119 -13.31 9.23 -8.11
C ASP A 119 -12.72 9.84 -9.40
N THR A 120 -13.37 9.60 -10.53
CA THR A 120 -12.96 10.15 -11.83
C THR A 120 -13.56 11.53 -12.10
N THR A 121 -14.38 12.05 -11.18
CA THR A 121 -14.97 13.38 -11.28
C THR A 121 -13.89 14.46 -11.16
N PRO A 122 -13.76 15.38 -12.13
CA PRO A 122 -12.77 16.45 -12.08
C PRO A 122 -12.90 17.28 -10.79
N GLY A 123 -11.78 17.55 -10.13
CA GLY A 123 -11.71 18.37 -8.92
C GLY A 123 -12.13 17.67 -7.61
N LYS A 124 -12.51 16.39 -7.65
CA LYS A 124 -12.80 15.64 -6.41
C LYS A 124 -11.52 15.12 -5.77
N ILE A 125 -11.35 15.46 -4.50
CA ILE A 125 -10.25 14.96 -3.66
C ILE A 125 -10.63 13.58 -3.17
N VAL A 126 -9.78 12.59 -3.47
CA VAL A 126 -9.99 11.22 -3.03
C VAL A 126 -8.99 10.88 -1.94
N ARG A 127 -9.52 10.50 -0.78
CA ARG A 127 -8.72 10.26 0.41
C ARG A 127 -8.35 8.79 0.50
N PRO A 128 -7.12 8.45 0.88
CA PRO A 128 -6.77 7.09 1.20
C PRO A 128 -7.56 6.63 2.42
N ARG A 129 -7.78 5.33 2.49
CA ARG A 129 -8.41 4.63 3.61
C ARG A 129 -7.45 3.61 4.17
N LEU A 130 -7.70 3.24 5.42
CA LEU A 130 -7.01 2.14 6.07
C LEU A 130 -8.01 1.08 6.41
N TRP A 131 -7.85 -0.09 5.81
CA TRP A 131 -8.80 -1.17 5.93
C TRP A 131 -8.19 -2.32 6.72
N ARG A 132 -8.93 -2.78 7.74
CA ARG A 132 -8.70 -4.04 8.46
C ARG A 132 -9.96 -4.90 8.32
N GLN A 133 -9.80 -6.12 7.80
CA GLN A 133 -10.96 -6.99 7.57
C GLN A 133 -11.64 -7.41 8.88
N VAL A 134 -10.87 -7.69 9.94
CA VAL A 134 -11.39 -8.23 11.22
C VAL A 134 -12.38 -7.31 11.94
N SER A 135 -12.26 -5.98 11.76
CA SER A 135 -13.24 -5.01 12.25
C SER A 135 -14.22 -4.54 11.18
N ASN A 136 -13.98 -4.94 9.92
CA ASN A 136 -14.57 -4.38 8.70
C ASN A 136 -14.65 -2.84 8.71
N GLN A 137 -13.70 -2.19 9.38
CA GLN A 137 -13.58 -0.73 9.41
C GLN A 137 -12.58 -0.30 8.33
N ALA A 138 -13.01 0.67 7.54
CA ALA A 138 -12.17 1.33 6.54
C ALA A 138 -12.21 2.86 6.73
N PRO A 139 -11.75 3.38 7.90
CA PRO A 139 -11.69 4.82 8.13
C PRO A 139 -10.80 5.52 7.09
N TYR A 140 -11.14 6.79 6.84
CA TYR A 140 -10.29 7.67 6.07
C TYR A 140 -9.04 8.02 6.85
N VAL A 141 -7.91 8.13 6.15
CA VAL A 141 -6.73 8.73 6.74
C VAL A 141 -6.99 10.24 6.91
N PRO A 142 -6.75 10.82 8.10
CA PRO A 142 -6.91 12.24 8.34
C PRO A 142 -6.06 13.10 7.40
N VAL A 143 -6.59 14.25 7.02
CA VAL A 143 -5.87 15.27 6.25
C VAL A 143 -5.39 16.34 7.23
N PRO A 144 -4.07 16.64 7.30
CA PRO A 144 -3.57 17.74 8.13
C PRO A 144 -4.22 19.08 7.77
N SER A 145 -4.31 19.98 8.75
CA SER A 145 -4.76 21.36 8.49
C SER A 145 -3.83 22.03 7.48
N GLY A 146 -4.40 22.73 6.49
CA GLY A 146 -3.64 23.36 5.40
C GLY A 146 -3.34 22.44 4.22
N CYS A 147 -3.52 21.12 4.35
CA CYS A 147 -3.38 20.18 3.24
C CYS A 147 -4.69 20.04 2.47
N ASN A 148 -4.61 20.10 1.14
CA ASN A 148 -5.74 19.81 0.26
C ASN A 148 -5.91 18.29 0.09
N LEU A 149 -4.79 17.59 -0.09
CA LEU A 149 -4.76 16.13 -0.19
C LEU A 149 -3.48 15.57 0.44
N ILE A 150 -3.54 14.28 0.75
CA ILE A 150 -2.41 13.49 1.21
C ILE A 150 -2.14 12.36 0.23
N GLN A 151 -0.88 12.10 -0.02
CA GLN A 151 -0.41 10.93 -0.76
C GLN A 151 0.26 10.02 0.25
N VAL A 152 -0.30 8.82 0.49
CA VAL A 152 0.40 7.79 1.26
C VAL A 152 1.50 7.25 0.38
N GLU A 153 2.75 7.35 0.85
CA GLU A 153 3.94 7.01 0.06
C GLU A 153 4.51 5.65 0.48
N ALA A 154 4.34 5.28 1.75
CA ALA A 154 4.72 3.96 2.25
C ALA A 154 3.97 3.58 3.54
N LEU A 155 3.98 2.29 3.85
CA LEU A 155 3.45 1.67 5.06
C LEU A 155 4.55 0.83 5.71
N ALA A 156 4.75 0.99 7.02
CA ALA A 156 5.71 0.19 7.77
C ALA A 156 5.22 -1.27 7.90
N GLN A 157 6.14 -2.21 7.77
CA GLN A 157 5.81 -3.64 7.77
C GLN A 157 5.45 -4.15 9.16
N ALA A 158 6.20 -3.78 10.20
CA ALA A 158 6.00 -4.29 11.56
C ALA A 158 5.00 -3.49 12.41
N VAL A 159 4.66 -2.25 12.00
CA VAL A 159 3.77 -1.35 12.75
C VAL A 159 2.77 -0.68 11.83
N ASP A 160 1.60 -0.30 12.36
CA ASP A 160 0.53 0.38 11.63
C ASP A 160 0.82 1.86 11.39
N LYS A 161 1.97 2.17 10.81
CA LYS A 161 2.44 3.54 10.59
C LYS A 161 2.65 3.80 9.12
N THR A 162 2.05 4.86 8.62
CA THR A 162 2.22 5.33 7.24
C THR A 162 3.04 6.61 7.22
N ILE A 163 3.78 6.82 6.14
CA ILE A 163 4.40 8.11 5.82
C ILE A 163 3.71 8.70 4.58
N MET A 164 3.52 10.01 4.60
CA MET A 164 2.68 10.71 3.64
C MET A 164 3.30 12.02 3.19
N THR A 165 3.07 12.37 1.94
CA THR A 165 3.30 13.72 1.41
C THR A 165 1.99 14.52 1.47
N CYS A 166 2.01 15.66 2.15
CA CYS A 166 0.96 16.65 2.13
C CYS A 166 1.11 17.54 0.90
N VAL A 167 0.04 17.65 0.12
CA VAL A 167 -0.08 18.67 -0.91
C VAL A 167 -0.92 19.82 -0.35
N PRO A 168 -0.35 21.02 -0.20
CA PRO A 168 -1.00 22.13 0.47
C PRO A 168 -2.17 22.70 -0.35
N THR A 169 -3.03 23.44 0.35
CA THR A 169 -4.17 24.15 -0.25
C THR A 169 -3.72 25.42 -0.97
N ASP A 170 -2.71 26.10 -0.43
CA ASP A 170 -2.00 27.17 -1.12
C ASP A 170 -0.95 26.54 -2.04
N SER A 171 -1.07 26.77 -3.35
CA SER A 171 -0.12 26.25 -4.33
C SER A 171 1.29 26.84 -4.22
N ASN A 172 1.46 27.92 -3.44
CA ASN A 172 2.75 28.52 -3.15
C ASN A 172 3.37 28.03 -1.84
N ALA A 173 2.61 27.27 -1.03
CA ALA A 173 3.15 26.67 0.17
C ALA A 173 3.97 25.40 -0.19
N PRO A 174 5.03 25.10 0.57
CA PRO A 174 5.85 23.92 0.32
C PRO A 174 5.11 22.62 0.62
N LEU A 175 5.48 21.55 -0.08
CA LEU A 175 5.08 20.18 0.27
C LEU A 175 5.65 19.80 1.65
N GLY A 176 4.78 19.23 2.49
CA GLY A 176 5.14 18.77 3.83
C GLY A 176 5.12 17.25 3.95
N VAL A 177 5.81 16.72 4.95
CA VAL A 177 5.79 15.28 5.25
C VAL A 177 5.12 15.03 6.59
N TYR A 178 4.25 14.03 6.61
CA TYR A 178 3.50 13.62 7.79
C TYR A 178 3.63 12.12 7.99
N THR A 179 3.44 11.70 9.23
CA THR A 179 3.15 10.31 9.58
C THR A 179 1.75 10.20 10.13
N TRP A 180 1.14 9.03 9.95
CA TRP A 180 -0.11 8.70 10.60
C TRP A 180 -0.11 7.25 11.05
N SER A 181 -0.58 7.01 12.27
CA SER A 181 -0.92 5.69 12.79
C SER A 181 -2.26 5.74 13.56
N PRO A 182 -2.98 4.61 13.72
CA PRO A 182 -4.17 4.59 14.57
C PRO A 182 -3.86 4.89 16.04
N ALA A 183 -2.64 4.54 16.49
CA ALA A 183 -2.22 4.66 17.89
C ALA A 183 -1.75 6.07 18.26
N GLU A 184 -1.03 6.74 17.37
CA GLU A 184 -0.40 8.05 17.65
C GLU A 184 -1.14 9.21 16.95
N GLY A 185 -2.01 8.90 16.00
CA GLY A 185 -2.67 9.90 15.18
C GLY A 185 -1.72 10.51 14.14
N LEU A 186 -2.04 11.74 13.73
CA LEU A 186 -1.30 12.47 12.72
C LEU A 186 -0.15 13.25 13.36
N THR A 187 1.07 13.08 12.86
CA THR A 187 2.24 13.83 13.32
C THR A 187 3.02 14.41 12.15
N GLU A 188 3.33 15.71 12.22
CA GLU A 188 4.22 16.37 11.25
C GLU A 188 5.65 15.85 11.41
N VAL A 189 6.30 15.56 10.28
CA VAL A 189 7.71 15.22 10.23
C VAL A 189 8.46 16.48 9.85
N LEU A 190 9.34 16.94 10.73
CA LEU A 190 10.18 18.10 10.44
C LEU A 190 10.95 17.84 9.14
N GLY A 191 10.71 18.70 8.15
CA GLY A 191 11.37 18.64 6.84
C GLY A 191 12.86 18.88 6.94
N MET A 192 13.56 18.65 5.82
CA MET A 192 14.99 18.88 5.75
C MET A 192 15.29 20.39 5.72
N ALA A 193 16.16 20.86 6.61
CA ALA A 193 16.57 22.26 6.64
C ALA A 193 17.18 22.68 5.30
N GLY A 194 16.79 23.86 4.79
CA GLY A 194 17.29 24.40 3.51
C GLY A 194 16.57 23.88 2.26
N THR A 195 15.46 23.15 2.42
CA THR A 195 14.58 22.74 1.32
C THR A 195 13.24 23.46 1.40
N GLU A 196 12.62 23.67 0.24
CA GLU A 196 11.27 24.22 0.14
C GLU A 196 10.29 23.05 0.18
N ASP A 197 10.23 22.23 -0.86
CA ASP A 197 9.36 21.04 -0.88
C ASP A 197 10.01 19.83 -0.21
N ASN A 198 9.23 19.08 0.56
CA ASN A 198 9.63 17.79 1.13
C ASN A 198 8.66 16.69 0.70
N LEU A 199 9.19 15.62 0.10
CA LEU A 199 8.41 14.47 -0.35
C LEU A 199 8.87 13.20 0.33
N ALA A 200 7.92 12.46 0.88
CA ALA A 200 8.19 11.14 1.45
C ALA A 200 8.23 10.07 0.36
N ARG A 201 9.02 9.02 0.57
CA ARG A 201 9.13 7.87 -0.35
C ARG A 201 9.22 6.53 0.35
N ALA A 202 9.75 6.48 1.57
CA ALA A 202 9.99 5.24 2.28
C ALA A 202 9.81 5.39 3.78
N ILE A 203 9.51 4.28 4.43
CA ILE A 203 9.49 4.11 5.87
C ILE A 203 10.17 2.78 6.22
N SER A 204 10.92 2.74 7.32
CA SER A 204 11.55 1.49 7.77
C SER A 204 10.51 0.46 8.21
N ILE A 205 10.90 -0.82 8.20
CA ILE A 205 10.08 -1.93 8.71
C ILE A 205 9.53 -1.62 10.11
N SER A 206 10.39 -1.09 10.99
CA SER A 206 10.06 -0.70 12.37
C SER A 206 9.18 0.56 12.50
N GLY A 207 9.00 1.34 11.43
CA GLY A 207 8.33 2.64 11.48
C GLY A 207 9.11 3.76 12.17
N THR A 208 10.37 3.54 12.55
CA THR A 208 11.18 4.51 13.30
C THR A 208 11.96 5.48 12.42
N LEU A 209 12.15 5.15 11.14
CA LEU A 209 12.86 5.99 10.17
C LEU A 209 12.01 6.21 8.94
N GLY A 210 12.04 7.43 8.43
CA GLY A 210 11.43 7.83 7.17
C GLY A 210 12.50 8.31 6.20
N GLY A 211 12.21 8.22 4.91
CA GLY A 211 13.10 8.69 3.86
C GLY A 211 12.34 9.30 2.70
N GLY A 212 13.04 10.17 1.98
CA GLY A 212 12.44 10.97 0.92
C GLY A 212 13.46 11.84 0.21
N TYR A 213 12.98 12.88 -0.46
CA TYR A 213 13.83 13.95 -0.96
C TYR A 213 13.18 15.30 -0.77
N GLY A 214 14.02 16.31 -0.53
CA GLY A 214 13.61 17.70 -0.54
C GLY A 214 14.14 18.41 -1.79
N VAL A 215 13.43 19.46 -2.22
CA VAL A 215 13.83 20.29 -3.36
C VAL A 215 14.31 21.63 -2.83
N THR A 216 15.52 22.04 -3.21
CA THR A 216 16.08 23.34 -2.85
C THR A 216 15.44 24.47 -3.67
N PRO A 217 15.55 25.74 -3.24
CA PRO A 217 15.10 26.90 -4.04
C PRO A 217 15.75 26.97 -5.43
N SER A 218 16.94 26.38 -5.60
CA SER A 218 17.65 26.28 -6.87
C SER A 218 17.16 25.12 -7.76
N GLY A 219 16.13 24.39 -7.33
CA GLY A 219 15.54 23.24 -8.03
C GLY A 219 16.34 21.94 -7.91
N SER A 220 17.31 21.85 -7.00
CA SER A 220 18.10 20.62 -6.80
C SER A 220 17.40 19.69 -5.81
N ALA A 221 17.33 18.39 -6.14
CA ALA A 221 16.79 17.39 -5.23
C ALA A 221 17.88 16.84 -4.31
N GLN A 222 17.60 16.73 -3.02
CA GLN A 222 18.48 16.13 -2.01
C GLN A 222 17.73 15.02 -1.28
N ALA A 223 18.31 13.83 -1.24
CA ALA A 223 17.73 12.73 -0.46
C ALA A 223 17.91 12.98 1.04
N PHE A 224 16.94 12.55 1.85
CA PHE A 224 17.04 12.61 3.30
C PHE A 224 16.58 11.32 3.96
N GLN A 225 17.05 11.15 5.19
CA GLN A 225 16.51 10.23 6.18
C GLN A 225 16.18 11.05 7.43
N VAL A 226 15.09 10.71 8.09
CA VAL A 226 14.62 11.38 9.31
C VAL A 226 14.12 10.36 10.32
N SER A 227 14.38 10.60 11.60
CA SER A 227 13.76 9.83 12.68
C SER A 227 12.29 10.21 12.78
N LEU A 228 11.41 9.20 12.77
CA LEU A 228 9.98 9.42 12.87
C LEU A 228 9.56 9.45 14.34
N PRO A 229 8.60 10.33 14.70
CA PRO A 229 8.09 10.41 16.05
C PRO A 229 7.28 9.15 16.42
N GLY A 230 7.38 8.77 17.70
CA GLY A 230 6.57 7.73 18.33
C GLY A 230 7.00 6.28 18.07
N LEU A 231 6.71 5.43 19.06
CA LEU A 231 6.61 3.96 19.03
C LEU A 231 5.47 3.54 19.97
#